data_AF-A0A967NU89-F1
#
_entry.id   AF-A0A967NU89-F1
#
_cell.length_a   1.000
_cell.length_b   1.000
_cell.length_c   1.000
_cell.angle_alpha   90.00
_cell.angle_beta   90.00
_cell.angle_gamma   90.00
#
_symmetry.space_group_name_H-M   'P 1'
#
loop_
_entity.id
_entity.type
_entity.pdbx_description
1 polymer ?
#
loop_
_entity_poly.entity_id
_entity_poly.type
_entity_poly.pdbx_seq_one_letter_code
_entity_poly.pdbx_strand_id
1 'polypeptide(L)'
;PGAGTLSLTSNNVSTTVTGPGVLATVTFNVTGIGDTDITLGPETRLIRIDGSNITFPHQLEHGFFTNGVDLYVQSIVPSPSQVYPTWTFLMEIQVYVANSRSIAVGPFSVTLYNGSTPIETQFAPDLDPFGDRRFTFNWAYTGLDWGLHNITAIITVPNEISPDNNELLITVTIKIPGDCDGDGEVSFDDFIIFAGKYGIPVGQPGYDLVADFNSDGAIDFDDFIILAAKYGQNSQGKYP
;
A
#
# COMPACT_ATOMS: atom_id res chain seq x y z
N PRO A 1 17.45 11.26 -3.11
CA PRO A 1 18.50 10.20 -3.17
C PRO A 1 19.84 10.80 -3.64
N GLY A 2 20.88 10.71 -2.79
CA GLY A 2 22.23 11.11 -3.18
C GLY A 2 22.89 10.02 -4.03
N ALA A 3 23.93 10.36 -4.79
CA ALA A 3 24.67 9.37 -5.56
C ALA A 3 25.24 8.29 -4.64
N GLY A 4 24.94 7.03 -4.94
CA GLY A 4 25.58 5.90 -4.27
C GLY A 4 27.09 6.03 -4.46
N THR A 5 27.86 5.96 -3.38
CA THR A 5 29.32 6.00 -3.46
C THR A 5 29.87 4.59 -3.36
N LEU A 6 30.70 4.23 -4.34
CA LEU A 6 31.43 2.98 -4.38
C LEU A 6 32.91 3.31 -4.25
N SER A 7 33.61 2.63 -3.34
CA SER A 7 35.07 2.78 -3.20
C SER A 7 35.78 1.54 -3.74
N LEU A 8 36.88 1.79 -4.46
CA LEU A 8 37.76 0.75 -4.98
C LEU A 8 38.86 0.47 -3.95
N THR A 9 39.02 -0.80 -3.57
CA THR A 9 40.18 -1.27 -2.81
C THR A 9 40.85 -2.40 -3.58
N SER A 10 42.14 -2.26 -3.87
CA SER A 10 42.92 -3.23 -4.63
C SER A 10 43.85 -3.98 -3.69
N ASN A 11 43.62 -5.28 -3.49
CA ASN A 11 44.47 -6.10 -2.60
C ASN A 11 45.33 -7.16 -3.30
N ASN A 12 45.27 -7.34 -4.62
CA ASN A 12 46.21 -8.23 -5.31
C ASN A 12 46.30 -7.88 -6.80
N VAL A 13 47.48 -7.43 -7.24
CA VAL A 13 47.85 -7.38 -8.66
C VAL A 13 49.09 -8.26 -8.82
N SER A 14 48.90 -9.51 -9.22
CA SER A 14 49.93 -10.45 -9.70
C SER A 14 49.20 -11.72 -10.14
N THR A 15 49.44 -12.41 -11.26
CA THR A 15 50.49 -12.41 -12.27
C THR A 15 49.84 -12.80 -13.61
N THR A 16 50.51 -12.55 -14.71
CA THR A 16 50.15 -12.86 -16.10
C THR A 16 49.32 -14.14 -16.26
N VAL A 17 48.14 -14.02 -16.88
CA VAL A 17 47.21 -15.13 -17.18
C VAL A 17 47.14 -15.38 -18.69
N THR A 18 47.02 -16.65 -19.11
CA THR A 18 46.81 -17.05 -20.52
C THR A 18 45.65 -18.04 -20.62
N GLY A 19 44.77 -17.85 -21.61
CA GLY A 19 43.56 -18.64 -21.82
C GLY A 19 42.25 -17.87 -21.59
N PRO A 20 41.08 -18.49 -21.84
CA PRO A 20 39.78 -17.90 -21.53
C PRO A 20 39.59 -17.84 -20.01
N GLY A 21 39.17 -16.68 -19.48
CA GLY A 21 38.93 -16.53 -18.05
C GLY A 21 38.83 -15.08 -17.59
N VAL A 22 38.49 -14.90 -16.31
CA VAL A 22 38.44 -13.60 -15.65
C VAL A 22 39.87 -13.11 -15.38
N LEU A 23 40.22 -11.96 -15.95
CA LEU A 23 41.57 -11.36 -15.79
C LEU A 23 41.70 -10.57 -14.48
N ALA A 24 40.61 -9.97 -14.01
CA ALA A 24 40.55 -9.26 -12.74
C ALA A 24 39.10 -9.27 -12.24
N THR A 25 38.94 -9.47 -10.93
CA THR A 25 37.69 -9.19 -10.23
C THR A 25 37.88 -7.88 -9.47
N VAL A 26 37.07 -6.89 -9.81
CA VAL A 26 37.05 -5.60 -9.12
C VAL A 26 35.88 -5.59 -8.15
N THR A 27 36.17 -5.49 -6.86
CA THR A 27 35.13 -5.39 -5.83
C THR A 27 34.99 -3.94 -5.39
N PHE A 28 33.75 -3.47 -5.37
CA PHE A 28 33.40 -2.16 -4.85
C PHE A 28 32.78 -2.31 -3.47
N ASN A 29 33.19 -1.45 -2.53
CA ASN A 29 32.51 -1.32 -1.26
C ASN A 29 31.43 -0.25 -1.35
N VAL A 30 30.20 -0.61 -0.97
CA VAL A 30 29.08 0.31 -0.83
C VAL A 30 29.33 1.20 0.38
N THR A 31 29.56 2.49 0.16
CA THR A 31 29.85 3.46 1.23
C THR A 31 28.67 4.38 1.55
N GLY A 32 27.59 4.31 0.77
CA GLY A 32 26.38 5.09 0.99
C GLY A 32 25.17 4.53 0.25
N ILE A 33 24.00 5.10 0.55
CA ILE A 33 22.74 4.79 -0.15
C ILE A 33 22.66 5.60 -1.44
N GLY A 34 22.15 4.96 -2.47
CA GLY A 34 21.83 5.58 -3.73
C GLY A 34 22.06 4.65 -4.91
N ASP A 35 21.94 5.25 -6.07
CA ASP A 35 22.26 4.67 -7.35
C ASP A 35 23.53 5.30 -7.93
N THR A 36 24.26 4.52 -8.73
CA THR A 36 25.46 5.01 -9.42
C THR A 36 25.74 4.19 -10.67
N ASP A 37 26.05 4.89 -11.76
CA ASP A 37 26.55 4.26 -12.98
C ASP A 37 28.00 3.80 -12.75
N ILE A 38 28.27 2.55 -13.09
CA ILE A 38 29.62 2.01 -13.16
C ILE A 38 30.12 2.18 -14.60
N THR A 39 30.53 3.40 -14.90
CA THR A 39 30.98 3.78 -16.25
C THR A 39 32.48 3.50 -16.41
N LEU A 40 32.82 2.49 -17.20
CA LEU A 40 34.19 2.32 -17.71
C LEU A 40 34.47 3.43 -18.75
N GLY A 41 35.38 4.35 -18.42
CA GLY A 41 35.68 5.51 -19.26
C GLY A 41 36.58 5.20 -20.45
N PRO A 42 36.84 6.18 -21.34
CA PRO A 42 37.74 6.02 -22.50
C PRO A 42 39.19 5.68 -22.11
N GLU A 43 39.58 6.00 -20.87
CA GLU A 43 40.89 5.66 -20.30
C GLU A 43 40.96 4.23 -19.74
N THR A 44 39.82 3.51 -19.64
CA THR A 44 39.80 2.11 -19.22
C THR A 44 40.31 1.23 -20.37
N ARG A 45 41.49 0.65 -20.21
CA ARG A 45 42.16 -0.14 -21.26
C ARG A 45 42.73 -1.42 -20.69
N LEU A 46 42.60 -2.51 -21.44
CA LEU A 46 43.41 -3.70 -21.23
C LEU A 46 44.72 -3.54 -22.02
N ILE A 47 45.84 -3.54 -21.32
CA ILE A 47 47.18 -3.46 -21.90
C ILE A 47 47.91 -4.79 -21.74
N ARG A 48 48.83 -5.07 -22.66
CA ARG A 48 49.75 -6.21 -22.58
C ARG A 48 50.81 -5.95 -21.52
N ILE A 49 51.51 -7.02 -21.12
CA ILE A 49 52.61 -6.94 -20.16
C ILE A 49 53.77 -6.05 -20.62
N ASP A 50 53.93 -5.87 -21.93
CA ASP A 50 54.93 -4.98 -22.55
C ASP A 50 54.46 -3.52 -22.64
N GLY A 51 53.28 -3.20 -22.07
CA GLY A 51 52.69 -1.85 -22.09
C GLY A 51 51.98 -1.49 -23.40
N SER A 52 51.98 -2.37 -24.40
CA SER A 52 51.26 -2.13 -25.66
C SER A 52 49.75 -2.37 -25.52
N ASN A 53 48.97 -1.66 -26.32
CA ASN A 53 47.51 -1.81 -26.32
C ASN A 53 47.09 -3.18 -26.88
N ILE A 54 46.09 -3.80 -26.26
CA ILE A 54 45.41 -4.94 -26.88
C ILE A 54 44.53 -4.40 -28.01
N THR A 55 44.83 -4.78 -29.26
CA THR A 55 44.16 -4.29 -30.48
C THR A 55 43.01 -5.17 -30.96
N PHE A 56 42.68 -6.24 -30.23
CA PHE A 56 41.52 -7.09 -30.56
C PHE A 56 40.21 -6.36 -30.24
N PRO A 57 39.11 -6.68 -30.95
CA PRO A 57 37.79 -6.19 -30.59
C PRO A 57 37.50 -6.65 -29.15
N HIS A 58 37.35 -5.68 -28.26
CA HIS A 58 36.84 -5.89 -26.92
C HIS A 58 35.50 -5.18 -26.83
N GLN A 59 34.53 -5.80 -26.17
CA GLN A 59 33.28 -5.15 -25.81
C GLN A 59 33.47 -4.52 -24.44
N LEU A 60 33.15 -3.24 -24.34
CA LEU A 60 33.13 -2.50 -23.09
C LEU A 60 31.66 -2.36 -22.68
N GLU A 61 31.31 -2.95 -21.55
CA GLU A 61 29.98 -2.86 -20.97
C GLU A 61 30.07 -2.02 -19.69
N HIS A 62 29.18 -1.04 -19.56
CA HIS A 62 28.99 -0.28 -18.33
C HIS A 62 28.10 -1.08 -17.38
N GLY A 63 28.22 -0.81 -16.07
CA GLY A 63 27.34 -1.35 -15.05
C GLY A 63 26.46 -0.27 -14.42
N PHE A 64 25.54 -0.68 -13.56
CA PHE A 64 24.73 0.19 -12.72
C PHE A 64 24.57 -0.46 -11.34
N PHE A 65 24.66 0.33 -10.28
CA PHE A 65 24.43 -0.11 -8.91
C PHE A 65 23.27 0.69 -8.31
N THR A 66 22.41 0.02 -7.53
CA THR A 66 21.42 0.67 -6.68
C THR A 66 21.19 -0.17 -5.43
N ASN A 67 21.04 0.48 -4.27
CA ASN A 67 20.62 -0.13 -3.01
C ASN A 67 19.38 0.56 -2.41
N GLY A 68 18.64 1.30 -3.24
CA GLY A 68 17.34 1.84 -2.88
C GLY A 68 16.28 0.74 -2.77
N VAL A 69 15.31 0.94 -1.88
CA VAL A 69 14.16 0.05 -1.72
C VAL A 69 12.92 0.70 -2.32
N ASP A 70 11.94 -0.11 -2.71
CA ASP A 70 10.70 0.40 -3.33
C ASP A 70 9.53 -0.49 -2.92
N LEU A 71 8.83 -0.04 -1.88
CA LEU A 71 7.60 -0.63 -1.38
C LEU A 71 6.42 0.25 -1.76
N TYR A 72 5.36 -0.35 -2.28
CA TYR A 72 4.17 0.38 -2.68
C TYR A 72 2.90 -0.25 -2.13
N VAL A 73 1.89 0.59 -1.91
CA VAL A 73 0.54 0.12 -1.54
C VAL A 73 -0.18 -0.28 -2.83
N GLN A 74 -0.48 -1.57 -2.98
CA GLN A 74 -1.16 -2.10 -4.15
C GLN A 74 -2.67 -1.82 -4.12
N SER A 75 -3.30 -2.05 -2.97
CA SER A 75 -4.74 -1.84 -2.80
C SER A 75 -5.13 -1.76 -1.33
N ILE A 76 -6.23 -1.04 -1.06
CA ILE A 76 -6.94 -1.04 0.22
C ILE A 76 -8.34 -1.61 -0.04
N VAL A 77 -8.74 -2.62 0.73
CA VAL A 77 -10.00 -3.35 0.57
C VAL A 77 -10.75 -3.34 1.90
N PRO A 78 -11.72 -2.41 2.08
CA PRO A 78 -12.60 -2.39 3.24
C PRO A 78 -13.70 -3.46 3.10
N SER A 79 -14.09 -4.07 4.22
CA SER A 79 -15.18 -5.04 4.30
C SER A 79 -15.97 -4.82 5.60
N PRO A 80 -17.22 -4.31 5.51
CA PRO A 80 -17.88 -3.75 4.32
C PRO A 80 -17.31 -2.37 3.92
N SER A 81 -17.65 -1.88 2.71
CA SER A 81 -17.24 -0.54 2.24
C SER A 81 -18.14 0.59 2.75
N GLN A 82 -19.30 0.25 3.32
CA GLN A 82 -20.27 1.18 3.90
C GLN A 82 -20.78 0.61 5.23
N VAL A 83 -20.96 1.47 6.22
CA VAL A 83 -21.40 1.07 7.57
C VAL A 83 -22.40 2.07 8.15
N TYR A 84 -23.27 1.60 9.04
CA TYR A 84 -24.03 2.49 9.92
C TYR A 84 -23.30 2.65 11.27
N PRO A 85 -23.23 3.85 11.85
CA PRO A 85 -22.55 4.08 13.14
C PRO A 85 -23.22 3.38 14.34
N THR A 86 -24.43 2.86 14.14
CA THR A 86 -25.21 2.04 15.09
C THR A 86 -24.72 0.60 15.17
N TRP A 87 -23.96 0.13 14.17
CA TRP A 87 -23.34 -1.19 14.21
C TRP A 87 -22.21 -1.25 15.24
N THR A 88 -22.01 -2.44 15.80
CA THR A 88 -21.08 -2.67 16.91
C THR A 88 -19.82 -3.44 16.51
N PHE A 89 -19.75 -3.96 15.28
CA PHE A 89 -18.57 -4.64 14.78
C PHE A 89 -17.55 -3.66 14.19
N LEU A 90 -16.27 -4.03 14.24
CA LEU A 90 -15.19 -3.25 13.64
C LEU A 90 -15.16 -3.47 12.13
N MET A 91 -14.89 -2.41 11.36
CA MET A 91 -14.70 -2.54 9.92
C MET A 91 -13.33 -3.18 9.66
N GLU A 92 -13.32 -4.31 8.96
CA GLU A 92 -12.06 -4.92 8.52
C GLU A 92 -11.53 -4.17 7.30
N ILE A 93 -10.29 -3.71 7.34
CA ILE A 93 -9.62 -3.06 6.22
C ILE A 93 -8.34 -3.84 5.92
N GLN A 94 -8.29 -4.42 4.73
CA GLN A 94 -7.11 -5.13 4.25
C GLN A 94 -6.26 -4.21 3.39
N VAL A 95 -4.97 -4.10 3.71
CA VAL A 95 -3.99 -3.33 2.92
C VAL A 95 -2.99 -4.30 2.33
N TYR A 96 -2.83 -4.26 1.01
CA TYR A 96 -1.87 -5.07 0.26
C TYR A 96 -0.66 -4.19 -0.09
N VAL A 97 0.51 -4.61 0.37
CA VAL A 97 1.79 -3.93 0.12
C VAL A 97 2.70 -4.87 -0.67
N ALA A 98 3.42 -4.35 -1.65
CA ALA A 98 4.32 -5.13 -2.48
C ALA A 98 5.69 -4.46 -2.62
N ASN A 99 6.71 -5.29 -2.82
CA ASN A 99 8.07 -4.88 -3.10
C ASN A 99 8.32 -4.94 -4.61
N SER A 100 8.78 -3.85 -5.22
CA SER A 100 9.05 -3.82 -6.67
C SER A 100 10.46 -4.28 -7.06
N ARG A 101 11.30 -4.60 -6.06
CA ARG A 101 12.73 -4.85 -6.26
C ARG A 101 13.12 -6.31 -6.04
N SER A 102 14.26 -6.66 -6.63
CA SER A 102 14.90 -7.96 -6.47
C SER A 102 15.72 -8.10 -5.17
N ILE A 103 15.48 -7.24 -4.18
CA ILE A 103 16.13 -7.25 -2.87
C ILE A 103 15.06 -7.31 -1.79
N ALA A 104 15.33 -8.01 -0.68
CA ALA A 104 14.43 -8.00 0.47
C ALA A 104 14.43 -6.61 1.13
N VAL A 105 13.28 -6.16 1.61
CA VAL A 105 13.11 -4.81 2.17
C VAL A 105 12.56 -4.89 3.59
N GLY A 106 13.24 -4.26 4.55
CA GLY A 106 12.74 -4.10 5.91
C GLY A 106 13.82 -3.63 6.90
N PRO A 107 13.43 -3.31 8.15
CA PRO A 107 12.05 -3.27 8.64
C PRO A 107 11.26 -2.07 8.10
N PHE A 108 9.94 -2.21 8.04
CA PHE A 108 9.03 -1.14 7.65
C PHE A 108 7.73 -1.18 8.47
N SER A 109 6.96 -0.11 8.39
CA SER A 109 5.63 -0.04 9.00
C SER A 109 4.58 0.44 8.01
N VAL A 110 3.33 0.03 8.23
CA VAL A 110 2.16 0.52 7.51
C VAL A 110 1.24 1.17 8.53
N THR A 111 0.95 2.45 8.33
CA THR A 111 -0.03 3.18 9.15
C THR A 111 -1.27 3.46 8.35
N LEU A 112 -2.43 3.08 8.90
CA LEU A 112 -3.73 3.42 8.35
C LEU A 112 -4.25 4.70 9.01
N TYR A 113 -4.78 5.63 8.23
CA TYR A 113 -5.32 6.91 8.68
C TYR A 113 -6.76 7.08 8.23
N ASN A 114 -7.55 7.81 9.03
CA ASN A 114 -8.79 8.45 8.60
C ASN A 114 -8.58 9.96 8.58
N GLY A 115 -8.48 10.56 7.40
CA GLY A 115 -8.00 11.93 7.23
C GLY A 115 -6.59 12.08 7.81
N SER A 116 -6.42 12.90 8.83
CA SER A 116 -5.15 13.07 9.55
C SER A 116 -5.03 12.23 10.82
N THR A 117 -6.09 11.52 11.22
CA THR A 117 -6.12 10.75 12.47
C THR A 117 -5.58 9.34 12.22
N PRO A 118 -4.49 8.90 12.89
CA PRO A 118 -4.02 7.53 12.77
C PRO A 118 -5.03 6.56 13.39
N ILE A 119 -5.37 5.51 12.65
CA ILE A 119 -6.19 4.39 13.12
C ILE A 119 -5.26 3.42 13.87
N GLU A 120 -4.24 2.92 13.18
CA GLU A 120 -3.31 1.92 13.71
C GLU A 120 -2.04 1.88 12.85
N THR A 121 -0.91 1.54 13.47
CA THR A 121 0.36 1.24 12.79
C THR A 121 0.72 -0.22 13.01
N GLN A 122 0.97 -0.96 11.95
CA GLN A 122 1.48 -2.33 11.99
C GLN A 122 2.91 -2.40 11.42
N PHE A 123 3.71 -3.33 11.94
CA PHE A 123 5.13 -3.47 11.60
C PHE A 123 5.40 -4.78 10.86
N ALA A 124 6.36 -4.75 9.94
CA ALA A 124 6.88 -5.93 9.26
C ALA A 124 8.42 -5.95 9.34
N PRO A 125 9.02 -7.11 9.68
CA PRO A 125 10.48 -7.23 9.75
C PRO A 125 11.13 -7.14 8.37
N ASP A 126 10.49 -7.75 7.37
CA ASP A 126 10.92 -7.78 5.98
C ASP A 126 9.75 -8.08 5.03
N LEU A 127 10.03 -7.87 3.75
CA LEU A 127 9.26 -8.34 2.61
C LEU A 127 10.23 -8.86 1.55
N ASP A 128 9.99 -10.08 1.08
CA ASP A 128 10.84 -10.76 0.11
C ASP A 128 10.97 -9.98 -1.20
N PRO A 129 12.04 -10.24 -2.00
CA PRO A 129 12.18 -9.73 -3.35
C PRO A 129 10.92 -10.00 -4.19
N PHE A 130 10.36 -8.97 -4.82
CA PHE A 130 9.12 -9.06 -5.60
C PHE A 130 7.91 -9.64 -4.83
N GLY A 131 7.99 -9.72 -3.50
CA GLY A 131 6.96 -10.28 -2.65
C GLY A 131 5.85 -9.28 -2.33
N ASP A 132 4.72 -9.81 -1.89
CA ASP A 132 3.58 -9.06 -1.39
C ASP A 132 3.21 -9.50 0.05
N ARG A 133 2.57 -8.59 0.78
CA ARG A 133 2.10 -8.84 2.14
C ARG A 133 0.78 -8.13 2.39
N ARG A 134 -0.14 -8.86 3.03
CA ARG A 134 -1.41 -8.35 3.52
C ARG A 134 -1.30 -7.92 4.98
N PHE A 135 -1.79 -6.71 5.27
CA PHE A 135 -2.07 -6.20 6.61
C PHE A 135 -3.58 -6.14 6.83
N THR A 136 -4.04 -6.43 8.04
CA THR A 136 -5.46 -6.45 8.38
C THR A 136 -5.67 -5.54 9.59
N PHE A 137 -6.44 -4.48 9.39
CA PHE A 137 -6.79 -3.48 10.39
C PHE A 137 -8.24 -3.63 10.79
N ASN A 138 -8.55 -3.43 12.08
CA ASN A 138 -9.93 -3.46 12.59
C ASN A 138 -10.30 -2.06 13.08
N TRP A 139 -11.03 -1.31 12.26
CA TRP A 139 -11.30 0.09 12.50
C TRP A 139 -12.64 0.31 13.22
N ALA A 140 -12.58 0.99 14.37
CA ALA A 140 -13.75 1.48 15.08
C ALA A 140 -14.20 2.82 14.49
N TYR A 141 -15.47 2.89 14.09
CA TYR A 141 -16.07 4.07 13.45
C TYR A 141 -17.20 4.69 14.28
N THR A 142 -17.48 4.14 15.48
CA THR A 142 -18.48 4.69 16.40
C THR A 142 -18.10 6.11 16.83
N GLY A 143 -19.07 7.03 16.78
CA GLY A 143 -18.87 8.42 17.17
C GLY A 143 -18.22 9.31 16.10
N LEU A 144 -17.95 8.77 14.92
CA LEU A 144 -17.56 9.56 13.75
C LEU A 144 -18.78 10.19 13.08
N ASP A 145 -18.57 11.32 12.42
CA ASP A 145 -19.56 11.98 11.60
C ASP A 145 -20.03 11.08 10.44
N TRP A 146 -21.25 11.30 9.96
CA TRP A 146 -21.70 10.67 8.72
C TRP A 146 -21.03 11.29 7.49
N GLY A 147 -20.90 10.49 6.44
CA GLY A 147 -20.36 10.90 5.15
C GLY A 147 -19.12 10.12 4.72
N LEU A 148 -18.42 10.70 3.75
CA LEU A 148 -17.17 10.16 3.23
C LEU A 148 -16.02 10.31 4.24
N HIS A 149 -15.32 9.21 4.45
CA HIS A 149 -14.10 9.13 5.22
C HIS A 149 -12.93 8.75 4.32
N ASN A 150 -11.89 9.57 4.35
CA ASN A 150 -10.68 9.40 3.56
C ASN A 150 -9.74 8.42 4.28
N ILE A 151 -9.66 7.19 3.80
CA ILE A 151 -8.79 6.17 4.36
C ILE A 151 -7.49 6.12 3.58
N THR A 152 -6.39 6.44 4.25
CA THR A 152 -5.05 6.46 3.66
C THR A 152 -4.19 5.39 4.32
N ALA A 153 -3.58 4.51 3.53
CA ALA A 153 -2.50 3.66 4.00
C ALA A 153 -1.15 4.28 3.59
N ILE A 154 -0.24 4.43 4.55
CA ILE A 154 1.10 5.00 4.33
C ILE A 154 2.15 4.00 4.78
N ILE A 155 3.04 3.62 3.87
CA ILE A 155 4.23 2.83 4.16
C ILE A 155 5.36 3.75 4.61
N THR A 156 5.97 3.44 5.74
CA THR A 156 7.21 4.10 6.19
C THR A 156 8.35 3.10 6.15
N VAL A 157 9.31 3.36 5.26
CA VAL A 157 10.53 2.56 5.10
C VAL A 157 11.73 3.46 4.83
N PRO A 158 12.91 3.21 5.44
CA PRO A 158 14.13 3.94 5.09
C PRO A 158 14.56 3.68 3.64
N ASN A 159 15.20 4.66 3.02
CA ASN A 159 15.83 4.52 1.69
C ASN A 159 14.87 4.21 0.55
N GLU A 160 13.61 4.57 0.71
CA GLU A 160 12.60 4.56 -0.35
C GLU A 160 13.03 5.48 -1.50
N ILE A 161 12.95 4.98 -2.73
CA ILE A 161 13.31 5.73 -3.94
C ILE A 161 12.11 6.18 -4.76
N SER A 162 10.91 5.68 -4.46
CA SER A 162 9.66 6.03 -5.13
C SER A 162 8.54 6.39 -4.13
N PRO A 163 8.74 7.39 -3.25
CA PRO A 163 7.85 7.67 -2.12
C PRO A 163 6.39 7.97 -2.49
N ASP A 164 6.12 8.37 -3.74
CA ASP A 164 4.77 8.68 -4.21
C ASP A 164 3.84 7.44 -4.28
N ASN A 165 4.41 6.23 -4.37
CA ASN A 165 3.64 4.97 -4.43
C ASN A 165 3.48 4.30 -3.05
N ASN A 166 4.11 4.85 -2.01
CA ASN A 166 4.03 4.39 -0.63
C ASN A 166 2.70 4.77 0.05
N GLU A 167 1.90 5.60 -0.61
CA GLU A 167 0.63 6.10 -0.13
C GLU A 167 -0.49 5.74 -1.10
N LEU A 168 -1.60 5.22 -0.56
CA LEU A 168 -2.83 5.04 -1.31
C LEU A 168 -4.02 5.56 -0.49
N LEU A 169 -4.87 6.34 -1.15
CA LEU A 169 -6.10 6.89 -0.59
C LEU A 169 -7.31 6.19 -1.21
N ILE A 170 -8.25 5.77 -0.37
CA ILE A 170 -9.60 5.37 -0.76
C ILE A 170 -10.63 6.13 0.08
N THR A 171 -11.90 6.01 -0.28
CA THR A 171 -13.01 6.53 0.51
C THR A 171 -13.88 5.39 1.02
N VAL A 172 -14.30 5.48 2.28
CA VAL A 172 -15.35 4.63 2.87
C VAL A 172 -16.50 5.51 3.34
N THR A 173 -17.71 4.95 3.45
CA THR A 173 -18.90 5.73 3.80
C THR A 173 -19.46 5.31 5.15
N ILE A 174 -19.64 6.28 6.04
CA ILE A 174 -20.45 6.11 7.24
C ILE A 174 -21.83 6.69 6.95
N LYS A 175 -22.80 5.81 6.75
CA LYS A 175 -24.17 6.14 6.36
C LYS A 175 -24.97 6.72 7.53
N ILE A 176 -25.96 7.55 7.21
CA ILE A 176 -26.99 7.90 8.18
C ILE A 176 -27.82 6.64 8.42
N PRO A 177 -28.04 6.19 9.67
CA PRO A 177 -28.96 5.08 9.92
C PRO A 177 -30.34 5.40 9.30
N GLY A 178 -30.86 4.54 8.44
CA GLY A 178 -32.09 4.81 7.68
C GLY A 178 -31.89 5.24 6.23
N ASP A 179 -30.70 5.69 5.82
CA ASP A 179 -30.34 5.90 4.40
C ASP A 179 -30.02 4.52 3.83
N CYS A 180 -30.91 3.96 3.02
CA CYS A 180 -30.80 2.63 2.41
C CYS A 180 -30.05 2.70 1.07
N ASP A 181 -30.31 3.69 0.23
CA ASP A 181 -29.77 3.75 -1.13
C ASP A 181 -28.39 4.40 -1.26
N GLY A 182 -27.96 5.15 -0.24
CA GLY A 182 -26.64 5.75 -0.14
C GLY A 182 -26.55 7.14 -0.74
N ASP A 183 -27.68 7.82 -0.98
CA ASP A 183 -27.70 9.16 -1.56
C ASP A 183 -27.37 10.28 -0.55
N GLY A 184 -27.27 9.94 0.74
CA GLY A 184 -26.95 10.87 1.82
C GLY A 184 -28.16 11.60 2.41
N GLU A 185 -29.39 11.19 2.08
CA GLU A 185 -30.63 11.63 2.71
C GLU A 185 -31.39 10.42 3.30
N VAL A 186 -32.20 10.65 4.33
CA VAL A 186 -33.17 9.66 4.82
C VAL A 186 -34.54 10.11 4.38
N SER A 187 -35.04 9.53 3.30
CA SER A 187 -36.22 9.97 2.56
C SER A 187 -37.31 8.89 2.47
N PHE A 188 -38.34 9.17 1.68
CA PHE A 188 -39.38 8.17 1.38
C PHE A 188 -38.83 7.02 0.53
N ASP A 189 -37.83 7.26 -0.31
CA ASP A 189 -37.24 6.22 -1.16
C ASP A 189 -36.52 5.16 -0.32
N ASP A 190 -35.84 5.59 0.76
CA ASP A 190 -35.25 4.67 1.73
C ASP A 190 -36.29 3.84 2.47
N PHE A 191 -37.43 4.45 2.81
CA PHE A 191 -38.54 3.73 3.42
C PHE A 191 -39.10 2.67 2.46
N ILE A 192 -39.18 2.93 1.16
CA ILE A 192 -39.61 1.93 0.17
C ILE A 192 -38.63 0.75 0.12
N ILE A 193 -37.32 1.01 0.15
CA ILE A 193 -36.29 -0.05 0.17
C ILE A 193 -36.42 -0.88 1.45
N PHE A 194 -36.47 -0.22 2.61
CA PHE A 194 -36.66 -0.86 3.91
C PHE A 194 -37.93 -1.72 3.94
N ALA A 195 -39.08 -1.16 3.53
CA ALA A 195 -40.36 -1.87 3.52
C ALA A 195 -40.35 -3.11 2.61
N GLY A 196 -39.59 -3.07 1.51
CA GLY A 196 -39.40 -4.23 0.63
C GLY A 196 -38.60 -5.38 1.27
N LYS A 197 -37.85 -5.11 2.34
CA LYS A 197 -37.01 -6.06 3.07
C LYS A 197 -37.55 -6.44 4.45
N TYR A 198 -38.60 -5.75 4.92
CA TYR A 198 -39.17 -5.91 6.24
C TYR A 198 -39.58 -7.36 6.54
N GLY A 199 -39.19 -7.85 7.71
CA GLY A 199 -39.48 -9.20 8.21
C GLY A 199 -38.58 -10.30 7.66
N ILE A 200 -37.54 -9.98 6.90
CA ILE A 200 -36.57 -10.96 6.38
C ILE A 200 -35.34 -10.98 7.32
N PRO A 201 -35.12 -12.05 8.11
CA PRO A 201 -33.97 -12.16 8.99
C PRO A 201 -32.74 -12.73 8.27
N VAL A 202 -31.58 -12.59 8.90
CA VAL A 202 -30.31 -13.14 8.44
C VAL A 202 -30.41 -14.64 8.13
N GLY A 203 -29.79 -15.05 7.02
CA GLY A 203 -29.81 -16.42 6.53
C GLY A 203 -31.02 -16.77 5.66
N GLN A 204 -32.03 -15.90 5.54
CA GLN A 204 -33.11 -16.08 4.56
C GLN A 204 -32.77 -15.41 3.22
N PRO A 205 -33.21 -15.99 2.09
CA PRO A 205 -33.07 -15.35 0.79
C PRO A 205 -33.71 -13.96 0.79
N GLY A 206 -32.94 -12.95 0.40
CA GLY A 206 -33.41 -11.56 0.33
C GLY A 206 -33.01 -10.67 1.50
N TYR A 207 -32.48 -11.23 2.60
CA TYR A 207 -31.87 -10.44 3.67
C TYR A 207 -30.77 -9.56 3.12
N ASP A 208 -30.73 -8.32 3.60
CA ASP A 208 -29.85 -7.29 3.09
C ASP A 208 -29.44 -6.37 4.23
N LEU A 209 -28.15 -6.32 4.52
CA LEU A 209 -27.60 -5.58 5.66
C LEU A 209 -27.86 -4.06 5.54
N VAL A 210 -28.16 -3.57 4.34
CA VAL A 210 -28.52 -2.16 4.10
C VAL A 210 -29.83 -1.73 4.76
N ALA A 211 -30.68 -2.66 5.18
CA ALA A 211 -31.95 -2.35 5.86
C ALA A 211 -31.97 -2.80 7.34
N ASP A 212 -30.90 -3.44 7.81
CA ASP A 212 -30.67 -3.85 9.20
C ASP A 212 -29.76 -2.80 9.86
N PHE A 213 -30.36 -1.72 10.33
CA PHE A 213 -29.64 -0.53 10.78
C PHE A 213 -28.97 -0.75 12.13
N ASN A 214 -29.42 -1.71 12.94
CA ASN A 214 -28.78 -2.04 14.22
C ASN A 214 -27.83 -3.26 14.12
N SER A 215 -27.82 -3.96 12.99
CA SER A 215 -27.05 -5.19 12.75
C SER A 215 -27.40 -6.31 13.74
N ASP A 216 -28.65 -6.42 14.18
CA ASP A 216 -29.10 -7.49 15.09
C ASP A 216 -29.48 -8.79 14.36
N GLY A 217 -29.48 -8.77 13.02
CA GLY A 217 -29.80 -9.91 12.18
C GLY A 217 -31.29 -10.05 11.86
N ALA A 218 -32.12 -9.08 12.22
CA ALA A 218 -33.50 -8.93 11.79
C ALA A 218 -33.67 -7.60 11.05
N ILE A 219 -34.66 -7.53 10.15
CA ILE A 219 -35.10 -6.27 9.53
C ILE A 219 -36.52 -6.07 10.03
N ASP A 220 -36.70 -5.32 11.12
CA ASP A 220 -37.98 -5.28 11.83
C ASP A 220 -38.38 -3.91 12.39
N PHE A 221 -39.23 -3.90 13.41
CA PHE A 221 -39.76 -2.66 13.97
C PHE A 221 -38.67 -1.81 14.64
N ASP A 222 -37.59 -2.42 15.16
CA ASP A 222 -36.49 -1.68 15.78
C ASP A 222 -35.71 -0.88 14.72
N ASP A 223 -35.50 -1.45 13.53
CA ASP A 223 -34.95 -0.72 12.37
C ASP A 223 -35.88 0.38 11.89
N PHE A 224 -37.19 0.14 11.88
CA PHE A 224 -38.17 1.16 11.53
C PHE A 224 -38.09 2.37 12.48
N ILE A 225 -37.92 2.13 13.79
CA ILE A 225 -37.73 3.22 14.77
C ILE A 225 -36.46 4.02 14.44
N ILE A 226 -35.37 3.35 14.05
CA ILE A 226 -34.12 4.01 13.66
C ILE A 226 -34.31 4.89 12.43
N LEU A 227 -34.93 4.35 11.37
CA LEU A 227 -35.23 5.11 10.15
C LEU A 227 -36.13 6.31 10.46
N ALA A 228 -37.23 6.11 11.18
CA ALA A 228 -38.17 7.17 11.53
C ALA A 228 -37.53 8.29 12.36
N ALA A 229 -36.58 7.94 13.25
CA ALA A 229 -35.83 8.91 14.04
C ALA A 229 -34.86 9.76 13.19
N LYS A 230 -34.48 9.29 12.01
CA LYS A 230 -33.55 9.96 11.09
C LYS A 230 -34.23 10.56 9.86
N TYR A 231 -35.52 10.31 9.66
CA TYR A 231 -36.28 10.80 8.51
C TYR A 231 -36.15 12.32 8.31
N GLY A 232 -35.87 12.72 7.06
CA GLY A 232 -35.63 14.10 6.64
C GLY A 232 -34.24 14.65 7.00
N GLN A 233 -33.35 13.84 7.58
CA GLN A 233 -31.95 14.23 7.77
C GLN A 233 -31.16 14.01 6.49
N ASN A 234 -30.21 14.89 6.24
CA ASN A 234 -29.25 14.76 5.17
C ASN A 234 -27.85 15.11 5.65
N SER A 235 -26.87 14.53 4.96
CA SER A 235 -25.47 14.84 5.14
C SER A 235 -25.10 16.04 4.26
N GLN A 236 -25.40 17.25 4.75
CA GLN A 236 -25.14 18.51 4.05
C GLN A 236 -23.79 18.52 3.29
N GLY A 237 -23.83 18.27 1.98
CA GLY A 237 -22.67 18.33 1.06
C GLY A 237 -21.52 17.34 1.30
N LYS A 238 -21.73 16.23 2.03
CA LYS A 238 -20.68 15.24 2.37
C LYS A 238 -20.72 13.94 1.55
N TYR A 239 -21.63 13.83 0.59
CA TYR A 239 -21.73 12.72 -0.38
C TYR A 239 -21.48 13.29 -1.79
N PRO A 240 -20.89 12.49 -2.70
CA PRO A 240 -20.51 12.96 -4.03
C PRO A 240 -21.71 13.25 -4.94
#